data_AF-A0A958FQC8-F1
#
_entry.id   AF-A0A958FQC8-F1
#
_cell.length_a   1.000
_cell.length_b   1.000
_cell.length_c   1.000
_cell.angle_alpha   90.00
_cell.angle_beta   90.00
_cell.angle_gamma   90.00
#
_symmetry.space_group_name_H-M   'P 1'
#
loop_
_entity.id
_entity.type
_entity.pdbx_description
1 polymer ?
#
loop_
_entity_poly.entity_id
_entity_poly.type
_entity_poly.pdbx_seq_one_letter_code
_entity_poly.pdbx_strand_id
1 'polypeptide(L)'
;MELARGSIFENTPTATFEMQSDRRIKGVQPDPGMFISHGTLVKSAGSSRSFIEVLMEISGNIDLNAGSLQLDGGGSLANLSASVVSGSELLIRDEPFSLDSAVFSGNGTVTINDAPIILGTGDISIGSGITLSLLSSGTALTGDADLVIDGVLNWNRGKITGNGAIINNNLIQITGDRSKTIGKNLVNNGIIDWTEGGGLNFENGASLTNAPAASFNIIGDGNILLSSGTGSKLINNGTVSKTQTTGNTTIGLELHNRGAFNINSGSIQLTETRDSTGTIHIDSGTTLELLDGSHKFLENARISGPGLLVISGDSVLFDGTYHGTGEFRIDGGVVTFDQPDTVQQLSMNGGTLNGNGALVVAGAFNWLDGDIEGDSDIRLKSTTAMIGTSSNVKYIRDRTVINEGSLVWSGNADLRLNRDAEIINETGATLTVQTDADVLKEFGAPLGGLITNRGTLIKSLSEGTTTIEADLQNSGEMAIRSGTLRFNQQIVNAGSGIISGTDTLNVQNATFTNNGVVR
;
A
#
# COMPACT_ATOMS: atom_id res chain seq x y z
N MET A 1 -54.74 -3.45 -4.82
CA MET A 1 -55.22 -3.96 -6.12
C MET A 1 -54.79 -5.42 -6.23
N GLU A 2 -55.64 -6.28 -6.76
CA GLU A 2 -55.30 -7.69 -7.01
C GLU A 2 -55.31 -7.95 -8.51
N LEU A 3 -54.23 -8.51 -9.05
CA LEU A 3 -54.09 -8.87 -10.46
C LEU A 3 -54.03 -10.39 -10.58
N ALA A 4 -54.94 -10.97 -11.35
CA ALA A 4 -55.20 -12.41 -11.36
C ALA A 4 -55.41 -12.92 -12.79
N ARG A 5 -55.22 -14.22 -12.99
CA ARG A 5 -55.47 -14.91 -14.27
C ARG A 5 -54.67 -14.29 -15.42
N GLY A 6 -53.43 -13.88 -15.15
CA GLY A 6 -52.54 -13.24 -16.13
C GLY A 6 -53.02 -11.86 -16.60
N SER A 7 -53.89 -11.18 -15.85
CA SER A 7 -54.36 -9.83 -16.20
C SER A 7 -53.20 -8.83 -16.28
N ILE A 8 -53.23 -7.92 -17.25
CA ILE A 8 -52.29 -6.81 -17.37
C ILE A 8 -52.99 -5.53 -16.93
N PHE A 9 -52.40 -4.82 -15.97
CA PHE A 9 -52.71 -3.42 -15.73
C PHE A 9 -51.71 -2.57 -16.52
N GLU A 10 -52.21 -1.60 -17.29
CA GLU A 10 -51.37 -0.72 -18.10
C GLU A 10 -51.70 0.75 -17.82
N ASN A 11 -50.72 1.49 -17.31
CA ASN A 11 -50.75 2.95 -17.22
C ASN A 11 -50.07 3.55 -18.46
N THR A 12 -50.89 4.02 -19.41
CA THR A 12 -50.44 4.47 -20.73
C THR A 12 -49.56 5.73 -20.67
N PRO A 13 -48.81 6.05 -21.74
CA PRO A 13 -48.08 7.32 -21.82
C PRO A 13 -49.03 8.50 -21.56
N THR A 14 -48.61 9.46 -20.74
CA THR A 14 -49.39 10.62 -20.22
C THR A 14 -50.39 10.34 -19.09
N ALA A 15 -50.73 9.09 -18.80
CA ALA A 15 -51.62 8.76 -17.69
C ALA A 15 -50.90 8.84 -16.33
N THR A 16 -51.63 9.17 -15.29
CA THR A 16 -51.13 9.20 -13.91
C THR A 16 -51.86 8.15 -13.08
N PHE A 17 -51.11 7.26 -12.44
CA PHE A 17 -51.62 6.34 -11.43
C PHE A 17 -51.15 6.79 -10.05
N GLU A 18 -52.08 7.24 -9.21
CA GLU A 18 -51.78 7.83 -7.91
C GLU A 18 -52.14 6.90 -6.75
N MET A 19 -51.13 6.55 -5.95
CA MET A 19 -51.25 5.82 -4.70
C MET A 19 -51.38 6.80 -3.53
N GLN A 20 -52.61 7.02 -3.07
CA GLN A 20 -52.95 7.94 -1.96
C GLN A 20 -52.95 7.27 -0.57
N SER A 21 -52.56 6.00 -0.48
CA SER A 21 -52.55 5.25 0.79
C SER A 21 -51.51 4.13 0.78
N ASP A 22 -51.22 3.58 1.96
CA ASP A 22 -50.23 2.52 2.16
C ASP A 22 -50.85 1.15 1.86
N ARG A 23 -50.86 0.79 0.57
CA ARG A 23 -51.52 -0.42 0.06
C ARG A 23 -50.62 -1.18 -0.91
N ARG A 24 -51.06 -2.40 -1.21
CA ARG A 24 -50.34 -3.36 -2.06
C ARG A 24 -51.03 -3.55 -3.41
N ILE A 25 -50.23 -3.69 -4.45
CA ILE A 25 -50.60 -4.31 -5.72
C ILE A 25 -49.99 -5.71 -5.69
N LYS A 26 -50.83 -6.75 -5.67
CA LYS A 26 -50.37 -8.13 -5.51
C LYS A 26 -50.97 -9.05 -6.57
N GLY A 27 -50.21 -10.08 -6.91
CA GLY A 27 -50.64 -11.14 -7.81
C GLY A 27 -51.47 -12.19 -7.08
N VAL A 28 -52.48 -12.75 -7.74
CA VAL A 28 -53.26 -13.88 -7.21
C VAL A 28 -52.87 -15.15 -7.95
N GLN A 29 -52.42 -16.14 -7.17
CA GLN A 29 -52.02 -17.46 -7.67
C GLN A 29 -53.23 -18.25 -8.26
N PRO A 30 -53.00 -19.18 -9.21
CA PRO A 30 -51.70 -19.66 -9.71
C PRO A 30 -51.07 -18.77 -10.79
N ASP A 31 -51.86 -17.91 -11.45
CA ASP A 31 -51.42 -17.09 -12.57
C ASP A 31 -51.49 -15.60 -12.19
N PRO A 32 -50.47 -15.06 -11.48
CA PRO A 32 -50.45 -13.66 -11.10
C PRO A 32 -50.42 -12.76 -12.35
N GLY A 33 -51.05 -11.59 -12.26
CA GLY A 33 -51.01 -10.59 -13.34
C GLY A 33 -49.72 -9.75 -13.35
N MET A 34 -49.65 -8.79 -14.28
CA MET A 34 -48.50 -7.91 -14.53
C MET A 34 -48.88 -6.42 -14.44
N PHE A 35 -47.96 -5.58 -13.98
CA PHE A 35 -48.14 -4.13 -13.87
C PHE A 35 -47.21 -3.40 -14.85
N ILE A 36 -47.77 -2.72 -15.84
CA ILE A 36 -47.04 -1.90 -16.81
C ILE A 36 -47.34 -0.43 -16.54
N SER A 37 -46.30 0.41 -16.50
CA SER A 37 -46.45 1.86 -16.45
C SER A 37 -45.48 2.58 -17.38
N HIS A 38 -46.04 3.14 -18.46
CA HIS A 38 -45.39 4.09 -19.36
C HIS A 38 -45.68 5.55 -18.98
N GLY A 39 -46.70 5.78 -18.15
CA GLY A 39 -47.06 7.10 -17.60
C GLY A 39 -46.36 7.41 -16.27
N THR A 40 -46.97 8.25 -15.44
CA THR A 40 -46.46 8.64 -14.12
C THR A 40 -47.11 7.81 -13.01
N LEU A 41 -46.30 7.13 -12.21
CA LEU A 41 -46.69 6.50 -10.96
C LEU A 41 -46.41 7.47 -9.81
N VAL A 42 -47.44 7.93 -9.10
CA VAL A 42 -47.28 8.89 -7.99
C VAL A 42 -47.61 8.22 -6.67
N LYS A 43 -46.76 8.36 -5.65
CA LYS A 43 -47.15 8.17 -4.25
C LYS A 43 -47.29 9.54 -3.60
N SER A 44 -48.53 10.00 -3.42
CA SER A 44 -48.82 11.36 -2.95
C SER A 44 -49.12 11.45 -1.46
N ALA A 45 -49.51 10.34 -0.83
CA ALA A 45 -49.89 10.29 0.58
C ALA A 45 -49.62 8.91 1.21
N GLY A 46 -49.78 8.84 2.53
CA GLY A 46 -49.40 7.69 3.36
C GLY A 46 -47.97 7.83 3.87
N SER A 47 -47.81 7.74 5.19
CA SER A 47 -46.51 7.87 5.87
C SER A 47 -45.71 6.57 5.92
N SER A 48 -46.33 5.45 5.53
CA SER A 48 -45.71 4.14 5.53
C SER A 48 -45.44 3.67 4.10
N ARG A 49 -45.52 2.34 3.89
CA ARG A 49 -45.03 1.70 2.68
C ARG A 49 -46.17 1.20 1.81
N SER A 50 -46.08 1.53 0.52
CA SER A 50 -46.86 0.91 -0.55
C SER A 50 -46.01 -0.16 -1.25
N PHE A 51 -46.66 -1.18 -1.81
CA PHE A 51 -45.95 -2.33 -2.39
C PHE A 51 -46.47 -2.63 -3.79
N ILE A 52 -45.56 -2.99 -4.70
CA ILE A 52 -45.87 -3.62 -5.98
C ILE A 52 -45.16 -4.98 -6.01
N GLU A 53 -45.95 -6.04 -5.84
CA GLU A 53 -45.52 -7.42 -5.61
C GLU A 53 -45.81 -8.31 -6.84
N VAL A 54 -45.89 -7.72 -8.03
CA VAL A 54 -46.13 -8.39 -9.31
C VAL A 54 -45.03 -8.05 -10.29
N LEU A 55 -44.80 -8.91 -11.28
CA LEU A 55 -43.91 -8.59 -12.39
C LEU A 55 -44.28 -7.24 -12.99
N MET A 56 -43.28 -6.41 -13.25
CA MET A 56 -43.52 -5.05 -13.74
C MET A 56 -42.65 -4.63 -14.91
N GLU A 57 -43.18 -3.70 -15.69
CA GLU A 57 -42.45 -2.94 -16.69
C GLU A 57 -42.74 -1.45 -16.45
N ILE A 58 -41.71 -0.68 -16.11
CA ILE A 58 -41.84 0.75 -15.88
C ILE A 58 -40.88 1.49 -16.79
N SER A 59 -41.43 2.35 -17.64
CA SER A 59 -40.65 3.20 -18.55
C SER A 59 -41.05 4.67 -18.58
N GLY A 60 -41.91 5.07 -17.64
CA GLY A 60 -42.25 6.46 -17.39
C GLY A 60 -41.64 7.01 -16.11
N ASN A 61 -42.45 7.71 -15.32
CA ASN A 61 -41.98 8.40 -14.12
C ASN A 61 -42.43 7.69 -12.85
N ILE A 62 -41.64 7.77 -11.79
CA ILE A 62 -42.06 7.47 -10.42
C ILE A 62 -41.87 8.72 -9.57
N ASP A 63 -42.95 9.30 -9.06
CA ASP A 63 -42.90 10.47 -8.18
C ASP A 63 -43.31 10.08 -6.76
N LEU A 64 -42.32 9.95 -5.87
CA LEU A 64 -42.54 9.69 -4.46
C LEU A 64 -42.53 11.01 -3.69
N ASN A 65 -43.73 11.51 -3.39
CA ASN A 65 -43.95 12.75 -2.66
C ASN A 65 -44.21 12.52 -1.16
N ALA A 66 -44.45 11.27 -0.74
CA ALA A 66 -44.62 10.87 0.66
C ALA A 66 -44.35 9.38 0.87
N GLY A 67 -43.90 9.01 2.06
CA GLY A 67 -43.72 7.60 2.48
C GLY A 67 -42.76 6.81 1.59
N SER A 68 -42.91 5.49 1.58
CA SER A 68 -42.07 4.58 0.79
C SER A 68 -42.85 3.82 -0.27
N LEU A 69 -42.23 3.53 -1.40
CA LEU A 69 -42.71 2.57 -2.41
C LEU A 69 -41.71 1.42 -2.49
N GLN A 70 -42.18 0.19 -2.34
CA GLN A 70 -41.38 -1.03 -2.43
C GLN A 70 -41.79 -1.85 -3.67
N LEU A 71 -40.80 -2.22 -4.47
CA LEU A 71 -40.92 -3.03 -5.69
C LEU A 71 -40.30 -4.41 -5.42
N ASP A 72 -41.15 -5.45 -5.43
CA ASP A 72 -40.76 -6.81 -5.04
C ASP A 72 -40.96 -7.84 -6.16
N GLY A 73 -41.67 -7.50 -7.24
CA GLY A 73 -42.09 -8.48 -8.25
C GLY A 73 -41.12 -8.72 -9.41
N GLY A 74 -39.98 -8.02 -9.43
CA GLY A 74 -38.99 -8.07 -10.52
C GLY A 74 -39.47 -7.41 -11.81
N GLY A 75 -38.62 -7.40 -12.83
CA GLY A 75 -38.95 -6.94 -14.18
C GLY A 75 -38.03 -5.84 -14.72
N SER A 76 -38.56 -4.94 -15.55
CA SER A 76 -37.76 -3.93 -16.25
C SER A 76 -38.12 -2.50 -15.83
N LEU A 77 -37.09 -1.70 -15.53
CA LEU A 77 -37.16 -0.27 -15.22
C LEU A 77 -36.33 0.49 -16.27
N ALA A 78 -36.90 0.73 -17.44
CA ALA A 78 -36.18 1.24 -18.62
C ALA A 78 -36.59 2.67 -18.97
N ASN A 79 -35.65 3.60 -19.11
CA ASN A 79 -35.91 5.05 -19.27
C ASN A 79 -36.70 5.65 -18.09
N LEU A 80 -36.60 5.02 -16.92
CA LEU A 80 -37.27 5.46 -15.70
C LEU A 80 -36.72 6.82 -15.25
N SER A 81 -37.61 7.78 -14.99
CA SER A 81 -37.29 8.98 -14.21
C SER A 81 -37.97 8.91 -12.84
N ALA A 82 -37.21 8.63 -11.79
CA ALA A 82 -37.71 8.55 -10.42
C ALA A 82 -37.37 9.82 -9.63
N SER A 83 -38.37 10.55 -9.16
CA SER A 83 -38.23 11.66 -8.21
C SER A 83 -38.59 11.18 -6.79
N VAL A 84 -37.65 11.27 -5.86
CA VAL A 84 -37.83 10.85 -4.46
C VAL A 84 -37.58 12.05 -3.55
N VAL A 85 -38.63 12.54 -2.89
CA VAL A 85 -38.51 13.68 -1.97
C VAL A 85 -37.81 13.30 -0.66
N SER A 86 -37.37 14.29 0.10
CA SER A 86 -36.75 14.06 1.41
C SER A 86 -37.70 13.33 2.36
N GLY A 87 -37.18 12.31 3.05
CA GLY A 87 -37.96 11.43 3.92
C GLY A 87 -38.73 10.31 3.22
N SER A 88 -38.72 10.28 1.87
CA SER A 88 -39.26 9.18 1.08
C SER A 88 -38.20 8.17 0.65
N GLU A 89 -38.65 6.93 0.39
CA GLU A 89 -37.80 5.83 -0.02
C GLU A 89 -38.41 5.07 -1.21
N LEU A 90 -37.62 4.88 -2.28
CA LEU A 90 -37.87 3.85 -3.27
C LEU A 90 -37.04 2.61 -2.90
N LEU A 91 -37.70 1.50 -2.63
CA LEU A 91 -37.07 0.26 -2.18
C LEU A 91 -37.25 -0.84 -3.23
N ILE A 92 -36.16 -1.44 -3.67
CA ILE A 92 -36.15 -2.54 -4.64
C ILE A 92 -35.64 -3.80 -3.93
N ARG A 93 -36.40 -4.89 -3.98
CA ARG A 93 -36.10 -6.10 -3.22
C ARG A 93 -36.44 -7.40 -3.95
N ASP A 94 -35.85 -8.46 -3.43
CA ASP A 94 -36.18 -9.87 -3.60
C ASP A 94 -36.01 -10.40 -5.04
N GLU A 95 -36.85 -9.97 -5.97
CA GLU A 95 -36.82 -10.44 -7.37
C GLU A 95 -35.89 -9.60 -8.26
N PRO A 96 -35.39 -10.15 -9.39
CA PRO A 96 -34.42 -9.47 -10.24
C PRO A 96 -35.04 -8.34 -11.06
N PHE A 97 -34.31 -7.24 -11.21
CA PHE A 97 -34.68 -6.11 -12.06
C PHE A 97 -33.60 -5.78 -13.10
N SER A 98 -34.00 -5.38 -14.30
CA SER A 98 -33.13 -4.65 -15.23
C SER A 98 -33.38 -3.15 -15.10
N LEU A 99 -32.30 -2.36 -15.03
CA LEU A 99 -32.34 -0.91 -15.10
C LEU A 99 -31.63 -0.49 -16.38
N ASP A 100 -32.34 0.25 -17.23
CA ASP A 100 -31.80 0.80 -18.47
C ASP A 100 -32.01 2.32 -18.45
N SER A 101 -30.95 3.11 -18.59
CA SER A 101 -31.04 4.58 -18.65
C SER A 101 -31.90 5.22 -17.55
N ALA A 102 -31.86 4.65 -16.33
CA ALA A 102 -32.68 5.11 -15.22
C ALA A 102 -32.03 6.32 -14.52
N VAL A 103 -32.85 7.32 -14.19
CA VAL A 103 -32.43 8.56 -13.51
C VAL A 103 -33.18 8.68 -12.20
N PHE A 104 -32.45 8.79 -11.10
CA PHE A 104 -32.98 9.04 -9.77
C PHE A 104 -32.65 10.47 -9.34
N SER A 105 -33.67 11.22 -8.91
CA SER A 105 -33.57 12.64 -8.58
C SER A 105 -34.36 12.97 -7.31
N GLY A 106 -34.13 14.15 -6.74
CA GLY A 106 -34.74 14.58 -5.48
C GLY A 106 -33.74 14.49 -4.31
N ASN A 107 -34.27 14.38 -3.10
CA ASN A 107 -33.50 14.46 -1.84
C ASN A 107 -33.78 13.27 -0.89
N GLY A 108 -34.32 12.18 -1.42
CA GLY A 108 -34.70 10.99 -0.68
C GLY A 108 -33.71 9.82 -0.83
N THR A 109 -34.18 8.63 -0.51
CA THR A 109 -33.36 7.41 -0.53
C THR A 109 -33.85 6.43 -1.60
N VAL A 110 -32.91 5.82 -2.31
CA VAL A 110 -33.14 4.61 -3.10
C VAL A 110 -32.42 3.47 -2.39
N THR A 111 -33.13 2.41 -2.04
CA THR A 111 -32.56 1.27 -1.32
C THR A 111 -32.68 0.02 -2.18
N ILE A 112 -31.56 -0.69 -2.36
CA ILE A 112 -31.54 -2.02 -2.97
C ILE A 112 -31.17 -3.01 -1.88
N ASN A 113 -32.04 -3.99 -1.66
CA ASN A 113 -31.89 -4.94 -0.57
C ASN A 113 -32.39 -6.33 -0.98
N ASP A 114 -31.47 -7.28 -1.11
CA ASP A 114 -31.72 -8.65 -1.56
C ASP A 114 -32.22 -8.80 -3.01
N ALA A 115 -32.04 -7.77 -3.86
CA ALA A 115 -32.38 -7.84 -5.28
C ALA A 115 -31.12 -7.95 -6.17
N PRO A 116 -31.08 -8.89 -7.13
CA PRO A 116 -30.16 -8.84 -8.26
C PRO A 116 -30.60 -7.75 -9.24
N ILE A 117 -29.71 -6.82 -9.55
CA ILE A 117 -29.95 -5.71 -10.47
C ILE A 117 -29.01 -5.82 -11.66
N ILE A 118 -29.57 -5.86 -12.87
CA ILE A 118 -28.82 -5.82 -14.11
C ILE A 118 -28.85 -4.38 -14.63
N LEU A 119 -27.71 -3.70 -14.61
CA LEU A 119 -27.52 -2.41 -15.27
C LEU A 119 -27.34 -2.68 -16.76
N GLY A 120 -28.41 -2.53 -17.54
CA GLY A 120 -28.45 -2.91 -18.93
C GLY A 120 -27.76 -1.88 -19.83
N THR A 121 -28.55 -1.08 -20.54
CA THR A 121 -28.09 -0.10 -21.53
C THR A 121 -28.31 1.33 -21.08
N GLY A 122 -27.33 2.19 -21.37
CA GLY A 122 -27.31 3.59 -20.96
C GLY A 122 -27.10 3.78 -19.46
N ASP A 123 -26.54 4.93 -19.11
CA ASP A 123 -26.04 5.19 -17.76
C ASP A 123 -27.17 5.22 -16.73
N ILE A 124 -26.89 4.69 -15.53
CA ILE A 124 -27.78 4.78 -14.39
C ILE A 124 -27.32 5.95 -13.53
N SER A 125 -28.13 6.99 -13.42
CA SER A 125 -27.77 8.24 -12.74
C SER A 125 -28.42 8.34 -11.36
N ILE A 126 -27.57 8.52 -10.34
CA ILE A 126 -27.97 8.88 -8.98
C ILE A 126 -27.71 10.37 -8.78
N GLY A 127 -28.77 11.17 -8.87
CA GLY A 127 -28.69 12.63 -8.79
C GLY A 127 -28.20 13.16 -7.44
N SER A 128 -27.74 14.41 -7.43
CA SER A 128 -26.94 14.99 -6.33
C SER A 128 -27.56 15.00 -4.94
N GLY A 129 -28.90 14.95 -4.83
CA GLY A 129 -29.59 14.88 -3.54
C GLY A 129 -29.97 13.47 -3.10
N ILE A 130 -29.78 12.46 -3.96
CA ILE A 130 -30.22 11.08 -3.68
C ILE A 130 -29.15 10.32 -2.92
N THR A 131 -29.59 9.52 -1.95
CA THR A 131 -28.77 8.47 -1.34
C THR A 131 -29.17 7.11 -1.90
N LEU A 132 -28.27 6.44 -2.62
CA LEU A 132 -28.41 5.03 -2.99
C LEU A 132 -27.81 4.14 -1.90
N SER A 133 -28.58 3.23 -1.32
CA SER A 133 -28.13 2.32 -0.26
C SER A 133 -28.16 0.85 -0.70
N LEU A 134 -27.02 0.16 -0.60
CA LEU A 134 -26.87 -1.27 -0.90
C LEU A 134 -26.67 -2.05 0.40
N LEU A 135 -27.69 -2.79 0.86
CA LEU A 135 -27.75 -3.24 2.26
C LEU A 135 -27.44 -4.72 2.51
N SER A 136 -27.55 -5.60 1.51
CA SER A 136 -27.42 -7.04 1.76
C SER A 136 -26.41 -7.74 0.86
N SER A 137 -26.00 -8.95 1.27
CA SER A 137 -25.11 -9.79 0.46
C SER A 137 -25.80 -10.36 -0.79
N GLY A 138 -27.13 -10.43 -0.80
CA GLY A 138 -27.91 -10.79 -2.00
C GLY A 138 -27.96 -9.66 -3.03
N THR A 139 -27.60 -8.43 -2.64
CA THR A 139 -27.55 -7.28 -3.54
C THR A 139 -26.39 -7.42 -4.51
N ALA A 140 -26.70 -7.51 -5.80
CA ALA A 140 -25.71 -7.63 -6.86
C ALA A 140 -26.06 -6.68 -8.01
N LEU A 141 -25.22 -5.68 -8.26
CA LEU A 141 -25.33 -4.83 -9.43
C LEU A 141 -24.41 -5.42 -10.50
N THR A 142 -24.99 -5.91 -11.58
CA THR A 142 -24.28 -6.55 -12.70
C THR A 142 -24.54 -5.79 -14.01
N GLY A 143 -24.00 -6.25 -15.13
CA GLY A 143 -24.29 -5.68 -16.45
C GLY A 143 -23.29 -4.62 -16.90
N ASP A 144 -23.55 -4.04 -18.07
CA ASP A 144 -22.55 -3.30 -18.84
C ASP A 144 -22.70 -1.78 -18.79
N ALA A 145 -23.84 -1.26 -18.30
CA ALA A 145 -24.03 0.17 -18.11
C ALA A 145 -23.14 0.75 -17.00
N ASP A 146 -22.87 2.05 -17.11
CA ASP A 146 -22.21 2.84 -16.09
C ASP A 146 -23.18 3.19 -14.95
N LEU A 147 -22.66 3.21 -13.73
CA LEU A 147 -23.35 3.71 -12.54
C LEU A 147 -22.73 5.06 -12.15
N VAL A 148 -23.47 6.15 -12.39
CA VAL A 148 -23.03 7.52 -12.13
C VAL A 148 -23.59 8.01 -10.81
N ILE A 149 -22.71 8.32 -9.86
CA ILE A 149 -23.05 8.76 -8.51
C ILE A 149 -22.73 10.25 -8.36
N ASP A 150 -23.72 11.11 -8.64
CA ASP A 150 -23.65 12.53 -8.29
C ASP A 150 -24.15 12.78 -6.86
N GLY A 151 -24.99 11.88 -6.33
CA GLY A 151 -25.45 11.85 -4.95
C GLY A 151 -24.51 11.08 -4.01
N VAL A 152 -25.08 10.30 -3.10
CA VAL A 152 -24.34 9.46 -2.17
C VAL A 152 -24.59 8.00 -2.47
N LEU A 153 -23.54 7.18 -2.52
CA LEU A 153 -23.66 5.72 -2.51
C LEU A 153 -23.23 5.18 -1.13
N ASN A 154 -24.18 4.65 -0.39
CA ASN A 154 -23.97 3.90 0.83
C ASN A 154 -23.82 2.41 0.51
N TRP A 155 -22.58 1.96 0.36
CA TRP A 155 -22.27 0.58 0.02
C TRP A 155 -21.97 -0.24 1.28
N ASN A 156 -22.99 -0.91 1.82
CA ASN A 156 -22.84 -1.74 3.02
C ASN A 156 -22.42 -3.17 2.66
N ARG A 157 -23.09 -3.80 1.68
CA ARG A 157 -22.86 -5.21 1.30
C ARG A 157 -23.08 -5.43 -0.20
N GLY A 158 -22.74 -6.62 -0.66
CA GLY A 158 -23.02 -7.06 -2.03
C GLY A 158 -21.84 -6.88 -2.98
N LYS A 159 -22.15 -6.98 -4.28
CA LYS A 159 -21.15 -6.86 -5.35
C LYS A 159 -21.60 -5.88 -6.43
N ILE A 160 -20.63 -5.20 -7.05
CA ILE A 160 -20.84 -4.38 -8.24
C ILE A 160 -19.85 -4.88 -9.31
N THR A 161 -20.36 -5.51 -10.37
CA THR A 161 -19.56 -6.26 -11.37
C THR A 161 -20.06 -6.02 -12.79
N GLY A 162 -19.27 -6.36 -13.82
CA GLY A 162 -19.62 -6.19 -15.25
C GLY A 162 -18.69 -5.22 -15.97
N ASN A 163 -18.97 -4.85 -17.22
CA ASN A 163 -17.98 -4.12 -18.03
C ASN A 163 -18.00 -2.58 -17.90
N GLY A 164 -19.16 -1.97 -17.57
CA GLY A 164 -19.26 -0.52 -17.35
C GLY A 164 -18.49 -0.03 -16.11
N ALA A 165 -18.48 1.27 -15.89
CA ALA A 165 -17.79 1.93 -14.78
C ALA A 165 -18.73 2.26 -13.60
N ILE A 166 -18.14 2.45 -12.43
CA ILE A 166 -18.74 3.20 -11.32
C ILE A 166 -18.06 4.57 -11.35
N ILE A 167 -18.84 5.64 -11.54
CA ILE A 167 -18.33 7.01 -11.64
C ILE A 167 -18.81 7.77 -10.41
N ASN A 168 -17.93 7.98 -9.44
CA ASN A 168 -18.24 8.76 -8.24
C ASN A 168 -17.89 10.24 -8.45
N ASN A 169 -18.89 11.10 -8.53
CA ASN A 169 -18.71 12.55 -8.61
C ASN A 169 -18.92 13.26 -7.28
N ASN A 170 -19.31 12.54 -6.22
CA ASN A 170 -19.58 13.11 -4.91
C ASN A 170 -19.08 12.21 -3.78
N LEU A 171 -19.91 11.30 -3.24
CA LEU A 171 -19.54 10.49 -2.08
C LEU A 171 -19.90 9.02 -2.24
N ILE A 172 -18.93 8.13 -2.03
CA ILE A 172 -19.16 6.72 -1.71
C ILE A 172 -18.79 6.49 -0.25
N GLN A 173 -19.74 5.99 0.54
CA GLN A 173 -19.51 5.49 1.89
C GLN A 173 -19.47 3.96 1.86
N ILE A 174 -18.29 3.38 2.04
CA ILE A 174 -18.08 1.93 2.12
C ILE A 174 -18.14 1.54 3.60
N THR A 175 -19.27 0.97 4.02
CA THR A 175 -19.58 0.63 5.44
C THR A 175 -19.80 -0.88 5.62
N GLY A 176 -19.92 -1.37 6.85
CA GLY A 176 -20.18 -2.79 7.12
C GLY A 176 -18.94 -3.69 7.17
N ASP A 177 -19.10 -4.81 7.88
CA ASP A 177 -18.05 -5.74 8.32
C ASP A 177 -17.65 -6.81 7.30
N ARG A 178 -18.45 -6.99 6.26
CA ARG A 178 -18.24 -8.02 5.23
C ARG A 178 -17.50 -7.46 4.03
N SER A 179 -16.70 -8.31 3.39
CA SER A 179 -16.05 -7.95 2.13
C SER A 179 -17.05 -7.68 1.02
N LYS A 180 -16.68 -6.75 0.13
CA LYS A 180 -17.45 -6.33 -1.05
C LYS A 180 -16.67 -6.71 -2.29
N THR A 181 -17.36 -7.01 -3.37
CA THR A 181 -16.72 -7.36 -4.64
C THR A 181 -16.91 -6.24 -5.66
N ILE A 182 -15.80 -5.82 -6.27
CA ILE A 182 -15.72 -4.86 -7.37
C ILE A 182 -15.21 -5.59 -8.61
N GLY A 183 -16.05 -5.68 -9.63
CA GLY A 183 -15.68 -6.18 -10.96
C GLY A 183 -15.79 -5.12 -12.05
N LYS A 184 -16.13 -3.88 -11.70
CA LYS A 184 -16.19 -2.71 -12.59
C LYS A 184 -15.01 -1.78 -12.32
N ASN A 185 -14.64 -0.95 -13.29
CA ASN A 185 -13.70 0.15 -13.03
C ASN A 185 -14.39 1.21 -12.17
N LEU A 186 -13.79 1.57 -11.04
CA LEU A 186 -14.25 2.63 -10.15
C LEU A 186 -13.43 3.90 -10.40
N VAL A 187 -14.07 4.93 -10.94
CA VAL A 187 -13.49 6.27 -11.13
C VAL A 187 -14.00 7.17 -10.03
N ASN A 188 -13.10 7.61 -9.14
CA ASN A 188 -13.41 8.53 -8.08
C ASN A 188 -13.00 9.96 -8.44
N ASN A 189 -13.97 10.82 -8.67
CA ASN A 189 -13.82 12.27 -8.84
C ASN A 189 -14.17 13.05 -7.56
N GLY A 190 -14.76 12.39 -6.55
CA GLY A 190 -15.16 12.97 -5.28
C GLY A 190 -14.43 12.36 -4.09
N ILE A 191 -15.19 11.86 -3.12
CA ILE A 191 -14.70 11.26 -1.88
C ILE A 191 -15.15 9.80 -1.80
N ILE A 192 -14.21 8.92 -1.45
CA ILE A 192 -14.50 7.58 -0.96
C ILE A 192 -14.11 7.54 0.52
N ASP A 193 -15.06 7.25 1.39
CA ASP A 193 -14.83 6.97 2.80
C ASP A 193 -15.03 5.47 3.06
N TRP A 194 -13.95 4.78 3.41
CA TRP A 194 -13.98 3.35 3.72
C TRP A 194 -13.78 3.11 5.22
N THR A 195 -14.90 3.01 5.95
CA THR A 195 -14.97 3.23 7.39
C THR A 195 -14.73 2.00 8.27
N GLU A 196 -14.72 0.79 7.70
CA GLU A 196 -14.80 -0.45 8.49
C GLU A 196 -13.88 -1.56 7.96
N GLY A 197 -13.80 -2.69 8.69
CA GLY A 197 -12.85 -3.79 8.44
C GLY A 197 -13.20 -4.76 7.30
N GLY A 198 -14.37 -4.63 6.66
CA GLY A 198 -14.72 -5.47 5.52
C GLY A 198 -13.83 -5.16 4.30
N GLY A 199 -13.23 -6.19 3.69
CA GLY A 199 -12.31 -6.03 2.56
C GLY A 199 -12.96 -5.55 1.25
N LEU A 200 -12.16 -5.02 0.34
CA LEU A 200 -12.53 -4.73 -1.04
C LEU A 200 -11.86 -5.73 -1.97
N ASN A 201 -12.65 -6.64 -2.52
CA ASN A 201 -12.19 -7.71 -3.40
C ASN A 201 -12.38 -7.28 -4.86
N PHE A 202 -11.28 -7.10 -5.57
CA PHE A 202 -11.27 -6.77 -6.99
C PHE A 202 -11.18 -8.04 -7.84
N GLU A 203 -11.87 -8.03 -8.98
CA GLU A 203 -11.93 -9.16 -9.90
C GLU A 203 -11.67 -8.72 -11.33
N ASN A 204 -11.11 -9.64 -12.14
CA ASN A 204 -11.10 -9.55 -13.60
C ASN A 204 -10.53 -8.24 -14.17
N GLY A 205 -9.49 -7.68 -13.56
CA GLY A 205 -8.82 -6.47 -14.05
C GLY A 205 -9.51 -5.16 -13.65
N ALA A 206 -10.53 -5.21 -12.80
CA ALA A 206 -11.16 -4.01 -12.25
C ALA A 206 -10.12 -3.09 -11.60
N SER A 207 -10.24 -1.79 -11.84
CA SER A 207 -9.31 -0.79 -11.30
C SER A 207 -10.04 0.29 -10.49
N LEU A 208 -9.40 0.78 -9.43
CA LEU A 208 -9.82 2.01 -8.74
C LEU A 208 -8.91 3.15 -9.19
N THR A 209 -9.47 4.18 -9.82
CA THR A 209 -8.76 5.41 -10.17
C THR A 209 -9.24 6.54 -9.28
N ASN A 210 -8.37 7.01 -8.39
CA ASN A 210 -8.57 8.23 -7.62
C ASN A 210 -8.08 9.43 -8.44
N ALA A 211 -9.01 10.21 -8.98
CA ALA A 211 -8.72 11.31 -9.90
C ALA A 211 -8.00 12.48 -9.20
N PRO A 212 -7.41 13.42 -9.95
CA PRO A 212 -6.90 14.66 -9.37
C PRO A 212 -7.95 15.36 -8.51
N ALA A 213 -7.54 15.90 -7.37
CA ALA A 213 -8.40 16.51 -6.33
C ALA A 213 -9.38 15.57 -5.61
N ALA A 214 -9.52 14.31 -6.05
CA ALA A 214 -10.34 13.32 -5.36
C ALA A 214 -9.62 12.76 -4.11
N SER A 215 -10.41 12.32 -3.13
CA SER A 215 -9.92 11.75 -1.87
C SER A 215 -10.41 10.32 -1.69
N PHE A 216 -9.52 9.42 -1.27
CA PHE A 216 -9.84 8.08 -0.80
C PHE A 216 -9.32 7.90 0.63
N ASN A 217 -10.25 7.91 1.58
CA ASN A 217 -9.98 7.80 3.01
C ASN A 217 -10.16 6.34 3.45
N ILE A 218 -9.04 5.68 3.78
CA ILE A 218 -9.00 4.37 4.42
C ILE A 218 -9.13 4.62 5.93
N ILE A 219 -10.34 4.48 6.46
CA ILE A 219 -10.65 4.76 7.87
C ILE A 219 -10.64 3.46 8.70
N GLY A 220 -10.92 2.31 8.08
CA GLY A 220 -10.86 0.99 8.71
C GLY A 220 -9.54 0.22 8.47
N ASP A 221 -9.53 -1.04 8.91
CA ASP A 221 -8.42 -2.00 8.76
C ASP A 221 -8.75 -3.14 7.77
N GLY A 222 -9.69 -2.90 6.86
CA GLY A 222 -9.97 -3.85 5.78
C GLY A 222 -8.82 -3.91 4.78
N ASN A 223 -8.78 -4.99 4.00
CA ASN A 223 -7.78 -5.19 2.94
C ASN A 223 -8.38 -4.96 1.55
N ILE A 224 -7.58 -4.45 0.63
CA ILE A 224 -7.90 -4.38 -0.80
C ILE A 224 -7.18 -5.55 -1.46
N LEU A 225 -7.91 -6.53 -1.99
CA LEU A 225 -7.33 -7.78 -2.47
C LEU A 225 -7.83 -8.13 -3.87
N LEU A 226 -7.03 -8.88 -4.62
CA LEU A 226 -7.47 -9.55 -5.83
C LEU A 226 -8.16 -10.88 -5.45
N SER A 227 -9.44 -11.06 -5.76
CA SER A 227 -10.16 -12.32 -5.50
C SER A 227 -10.19 -13.26 -6.71
N SER A 228 -10.07 -12.73 -7.94
CA SER A 228 -9.95 -13.54 -9.16
C SER A 228 -9.41 -12.73 -10.35
N GLY A 229 -8.90 -13.44 -11.36
CA GLY A 229 -8.32 -12.82 -12.57
C GLY A 229 -6.93 -12.25 -12.32
N THR A 230 -6.52 -11.29 -13.16
CA THR A 230 -5.23 -10.56 -13.05
C THR A 230 -5.41 -9.13 -13.51
N GLY A 231 -4.44 -8.26 -13.21
CA GLY A 231 -4.38 -6.90 -13.78
C GLY A 231 -5.24 -5.85 -13.08
N SER A 232 -5.82 -6.16 -11.91
CA SER A 232 -6.52 -5.17 -11.07
C SER A 232 -5.53 -4.20 -10.43
N LYS A 233 -5.90 -2.91 -10.38
CA LYS A 233 -4.97 -1.83 -10.00
C LYS A 233 -5.60 -0.80 -9.08
N LEU A 234 -4.77 -0.19 -8.25
CA LEU A 234 -5.07 1.05 -7.55
C LEU A 234 -4.23 2.18 -8.17
N ILE A 235 -4.90 3.14 -8.81
CA ILE A 235 -4.27 4.29 -9.44
C ILE A 235 -4.61 5.53 -8.61
N ASN A 236 -3.62 6.12 -7.97
CA ASN A 236 -3.80 7.34 -7.19
C ASN A 236 -3.21 8.55 -7.91
N ASN A 237 -4.07 9.43 -8.43
CA ASN A 237 -3.69 10.76 -8.95
C ASN A 237 -4.16 11.90 -8.01
N GLY A 238 -4.92 11.58 -6.96
CA GLY A 238 -5.44 12.52 -5.97
C GLY A 238 -4.76 12.35 -4.61
N THR A 239 -5.56 12.19 -3.56
CA THR A 239 -5.08 11.87 -2.20
C THR A 239 -5.66 10.56 -1.69
N VAL A 240 -4.80 9.64 -1.24
CA VAL A 240 -5.17 8.46 -0.44
C VAL A 240 -4.69 8.71 0.98
N SER A 241 -5.49 8.41 1.99
CA SER A 241 -5.07 8.59 3.39
C SER A 241 -5.58 7.45 4.28
N LYS A 242 -4.68 6.75 4.98
CA LYS A 242 -5.05 5.86 6.08
C LYS A 242 -5.18 6.69 7.36
N THR A 243 -6.36 6.64 7.96
CA THR A 243 -6.74 7.49 9.10
C THR A 243 -7.48 6.69 10.17
N GLN A 244 -7.46 7.20 11.41
CA GLN A 244 -8.20 6.70 12.58
C GLN A 244 -7.73 5.37 13.17
N THR A 245 -7.78 4.24 12.44
CA THR A 245 -7.47 2.93 13.01
C THR A 245 -5.97 2.60 13.00
N THR A 246 -5.54 1.79 13.97
CA THR A 246 -4.13 1.43 14.18
C THR A 246 -3.74 0.06 13.62
N GLY A 247 -4.69 -0.69 13.04
CA GLY A 247 -4.40 -1.98 12.45
C GLY A 247 -3.72 -1.87 11.08
N ASN A 248 -3.54 -3.03 10.46
CA ASN A 248 -2.90 -3.15 9.15
C ASN A 248 -3.98 -3.13 8.06
N THR A 249 -3.70 -2.40 6.98
CA THR A 249 -4.43 -2.53 5.71
C THR A 249 -3.47 -2.99 4.63
N THR A 250 -3.72 -4.17 4.08
CA THR A 250 -2.99 -4.69 2.92
C THR A 250 -3.64 -4.19 1.63
N ILE A 251 -2.83 -3.60 0.75
CA ILE A 251 -3.18 -3.30 -0.64
C ILE A 251 -2.50 -4.36 -1.51
N GLY A 252 -3.25 -5.42 -1.78
CA GLY A 252 -2.89 -6.57 -2.60
C GLY A 252 -3.10 -6.37 -4.10
N LEU A 253 -3.05 -5.13 -4.58
CA LEU A 253 -3.19 -4.76 -6.00
C LEU A 253 -1.93 -4.04 -6.47
N GLU A 254 -1.72 -3.94 -7.78
CA GLU A 254 -0.68 -3.07 -8.33
C GLU A 254 -0.99 -1.60 -7.97
N LEU A 255 -0.10 -0.96 -7.19
CA LEU A 255 -0.19 0.45 -6.88
C LEU A 255 0.55 1.31 -7.92
N HIS A 256 -0.15 2.31 -8.47
CA HIS A 256 0.42 3.41 -9.24
C HIS A 256 0.15 4.74 -8.52
N ASN A 257 1.10 5.21 -7.72
CA ASN A 257 0.95 6.47 -6.98
C ASN A 257 1.58 7.65 -7.71
N ARG A 258 0.75 8.55 -8.24
CA ARG A 258 1.15 9.84 -8.85
C ARG A 258 0.69 11.05 -8.02
N GLY A 259 -0.16 10.83 -7.02
CA GLY A 259 -0.66 11.83 -6.08
C GLY A 259 -0.03 11.72 -4.69
N ALA A 260 -0.79 12.12 -3.68
CA ALA A 260 -0.40 12.01 -2.27
C ALA A 260 -0.92 10.71 -1.65
N PHE A 261 -0.07 9.98 -0.93
CA PHE A 261 -0.43 8.81 -0.15
C PHE A 261 0.03 9.02 1.29
N ASN A 262 -0.92 9.24 2.21
CA ASN A 262 -0.63 9.56 3.60
C ASN A 262 -0.97 8.38 4.51
N ILE A 263 -0.06 8.03 5.41
CA ILE A 263 -0.27 7.02 6.43
C ILE A 263 -0.27 7.78 7.76
N ASN A 264 -1.46 8.19 8.19
CA ASN A 264 -1.64 9.01 9.40
C ASN A 264 -1.96 8.17 10.65
N SER A 265 -2.32 6.89 10.47
CA SER A 265 -2.50 5.93 11.55
C SER A 265 -2.25 4.49 11.09
N GLY A 266 -1.86 3.62 12.03
CA GLY A 266 -1.70 2.19 11.79
C GLY A 266 -0.62 1.86 10.76
N SER A 267 -0.83 0.79 10.00
CA SER A 267 0.10 0.34 8.97
C SER A 267 -0.57 0.15 7.62
N ILE A 268 0.17 0.46 6.55
CA ILE A 268 -0.15 0.04 5.19
C ILE A 268 0.88 -0.99 4.75
N GLN A 269 0.39 -2.11 4.23
CA GLN A 269 1.20 -3.14 3.59
C GLN A 269 0.94 -3.09 2.09
N LEU A 270 1.99 -2.93 1.29
CA LEU A 270 1.89 -2.95 -0.17
C LEU A 270 2.50 -4.24 -0.69
N THR A 271 1.83 -4.85 -1.67
CA THR A 271 2.32 -6.07 -2.34
C THR A 271 3.02 -5.79 -3.66
N GLU A 272 2.72 -4.68 -4.33
CA GLU A 272 3.41 -4.29 -5.55
C GLU A 272 3.34 -2.78 -5.75
N THR A 273 4.37 -2.20 -6.37
CA THR A 273 4.35 -0.79 -6.78
C THR A 273 5.14 -0.65 -8.08
N ARG A 274 4.51 -0.26 -9.20
CA ARG A 274 5.17 -0.28 -10.52
C ARG A 274 5.66 1.08 -11.02
N ASP A 275 4.81 2.10 -10.95
CA ASP A 275 5.09 3.42 -11.54
C ASP A 275 4.74 4.54 -10.57
N SER A 276 5.32 4.50 -9.36
CA SER A 276 5.06 5.55 -8.38
C SER A 276 6.01 6.73 -8.59
N THR A 277 5.43 7.89 -8.89
CA THR A 277 6.12 9.19 -9.04
C THR A 277 5.59 10.25 -8.06
N GLY A 278 4.57 9.92 -7.27
CA GLY A 278 3.95 10.78 -6.29
C GLY A 278 4.64 10.76 -4.93
N THR A 279 3.98 11.36 -3.92
CA THR A 279 4.51 11.42 -2.56
C THR A 279 3.89 10.35 -1.67
N ILE A 280 4.69 9.82 -0.76
CA ILE A 280 4.26 8.99 0.36
C ILE A 280 4.71 9.66 1.66
N HIS A 281 3.78 9.85 2.60
CA HIS A 281 4.07 10.40 3.92
C HIS A 281 3.73 9.38 5.01
N ILE A 282 4.69 9.06 5.87
CA ILE A 282 4.58 8.08 6.94
C ILE A 282 4.66 8.84 8.28
N ASP A 283 3.53 9.03 8.95
CA ASP A 283 3.47 9.78 10.22
C ASP A 283 4.16 9.02 11.37
N SER A 284 4.46 9.75 12.44
CA SER A 284 5.07 9.17 13.64
C SER A 284 4.18 8.08 14.23
N GLY A 285 4.78 6.93 14.57
CA GLY A 285 4.05 5.78 15.11
C GLY A 285 3.28 4.97 14.07
N THR A 286 3.43 5.28 12.77
CA THR A 286 2.83 4.52 11.67
C THR A 286 3.89 3.78 10.85
N THR A 287 3.44 2.82 10.05
CA THR A 287 4.34 1.96 9.26
C THR A 287 3.89 1.87 7.80
N LEU A 288 4.84 2.00 6.88
CA LEU A 288 4.73 1.45 5.54
C LEU A 288 5.57 0.18 5.46
N GLU A 289 4.95 -0.93 5.07
CA GLU A 289 5.66 -2.18 4.79
C GLU A 289 5.52 -2.54 3.32
N LEU A 290 6.65 -2.80 2.67
CA LEU A 290 6.74 -3.37 1.33
C LEU A 290 6.93 -4.88 1.52
N LEU A 291 5.82 -5.60 1.35
CA LEU A 291 5.63 -6.95 1.92
C LEU A 291 6.14 -8.06 1.00
N ASP A 292 5.64 -8.07 -0.24
CA ASP A 292 5.98 -8.98 -1.32
C ASP A 292 6.12 -8.18 -2.66
N GLY A 293 6.43 -8.85 -3.77
CA GLY A 293 6.40 -8.31 -5.13
C GLY A 293 7.42 -7.19 -5.46
N SER A 294 7.36 -6.64 -6.67
CA SER A 294 8.32 -5.62 -7.10
C SER A 294 7.83 -4.21 -6.74
N HIS A 295 8.69 -3.43 -6.08
CA HIS A 295 8.41 -2.03 -5.76
C HIS A 295 9.36 -1.09 -6.49
N LYS A 296 8.80 -0.08 -7.16
CA LYS A 296 9.54 0.93 -7.91
C LYS A 296 9.02 2.32 -7.57
N PHE A 297 9.91 3.12 -6.99
CA PHE A 297 9.71 4.54 -6.74
C PHE A 297 10.58 5.30 -7.73
N LEU A 298 9.93 5.75 -8.80
CA LEU A 298 10.58 6.35 -9.97
C LEU A 298 11.02 7.80 -9.68
N GLU A 299 11.66 8.41 -10.67
CA GLU A 299 12.02 9.84 -10.63
C GLU A 299 10.83 10.71 -10.16
N ASN A 300 11.10 11.66 -9.26
CA ASN A 300 10.15 12.52 -8.56
C ASN A 300 9.33 11.87 -7.43
N ALA A 301 9.37 10.55 -7.28
CA ALA A 301 8.79 9.93 -6.09
C ALA A 301 9.45 10.48 -4.83
N ARG A 302 8.66 10.67 -3.78
CA ARG A 302 9.16 11.17 -2.50
C ARG A 302 8.54 10.41 -1.34
N ILE A 303 9.36 9.68 -0.58
CA ILE A 303 8.95 9.10 0.70
C ILE A 303 9.43 10.00 1.83
N SER A 304 8.58 10.32 2.79
CA SER A 304 8.88 11.27 3.87
C SER A 304 8.15 10.94 5.16
N GLY A 305 8.48 11.66 6.24
CA GLY A 305 7.83 11.54 7.54
C GLY A 305 8.66 10.72 8.55
N PRO A 306 8.31 10.79 9.85
CA PRO A 306 9.07 10.15 10.92
C PRO A 306 8.65 8.69 11.21
N GLY A 307 7.68 8.14 10.50
CA GLY A 307 7.26 6.74 10.66
C GLY A 307 8.25 5.72 10.10
N LEU A 308 7.94 4.44 10.31
CA LEU A 308 8.78 3.30 9.95
C LEU A 308 8.53 2.88 8.49
N LEU A 309 9.60 2.68 7.72
CA LEU A 309 9.56 1.98 6.44
C LEU A 309 10.21 0.61 6.59
N VAL A 310 9.48 -0.47 6.26
CA VAL A 310 9.96 -1.85 6.31
C VAL A 310 9.99 -2.48 4.92
N ILE A 311 11.08 -3.16 4.59
CA ILE A 311 11.22 -4.00 3.39
C ILE A 311 11.33 -5.46 3.84
N SER A 312 10.33 -6.29 3.51
CA SER A 312 10.21 -7.63 4.11
C SER A 312 10.67 -8.80 3.20
N GLY A 313 10.54 -8.72 1.87
CA GLY A 313 10.78 -9.90 1.02
C GLY A 313 11.41 -9.70 -0.36
N ASP A 314 11.48 -8.47 -0.92
CA ASP A 314 11.52 -8.33 -2.38
C ASP A 314 12.43 -7.25 -2.94
N SER A 315 12.39 -7.10 -4.27
CA SER A 315 13.12 -6.06 -4.99
C SER A 315 12.43 -4.70 -4.84
N VAL A 316 13.17 -3.73 -4.29
CA VAL A 316 12.78 -2.33 -4.21
C VAL A 316 13.80 -1.49 -4.98
N LEU A 317 13.32 -0.68 -5.91
CA LEU A 317 14.13 0.31 -6.63
C LEU A 317 13.72 1.73 -6.19
N PHE A 318 14.70 2.49 -5.71
CA PHE A 318 14.59 3.91 -5.41
C PHE A 318 15.36 4.73 -6.45
N ASP A 319 14.63 5.22 -7.46
CA ASP A 319 15.09 6.27 -8.39
C ASP A 319 14.59 7.66 -7.97
N GLY A 320 13.57 7.71 -7.10
CA GLY A 320 13.09 8.91 -6.43
C GLY A 320 13.95 9.32 -5.24
N THR A 321 13.38 10.12 -4.34
CA THR A 321 14.06 10.62 -3.13
C THR A 321 13.45 10.05 -1.85
N TYR A 322 14.28 9.50 -0.97
CA TYR A 322 13.91 9.19 0.40
C TYR A 322 14.29 10.34 1.33
N HIS A 323 13.28 11.00 1.92
CA HIS A 323 13.45 12.03 2.95
C HIS A 323 12.72 11.63 4.24
N GLY A 324 12.61 10.32 4.49
CA GLY A 324 12.09 9.81 5.75
C GLY A 324 13.02 10.18 6.89
N THR A 325 12.43 10.63 7.99
CA THR A 325 13.16 10.92 9.23
C THR A 325 13.11 9.78 10.24
N GLY A 326 12.27 8.77 9.98
CA GLY A 326 12.17 7.56 10.77
C GLY A 326 13.17 6.47 10.34
N GLU A 327 12.97 5.28 10.90
CA GLU A 327 13.77 4.10 10.59
C GLU A 327 13.44 3.56 9.20
N PHE A 328 14.49 3.33 8.41
CA PHE A 328 14.47 2.51 7.19
C PHE A 328 14.97 1.12 7.57
N ARG A 329 14.10 0.10 7.48
CA ARG A 329 14.42 -1.25 7.92
C ARG A 329 14.36 -2.24 6.77
N ILE A 330 15.45 -2.96 6.56
CA ILE A 330 15.57 -4.05 5.59
C ILE A 330 15.50 -5.36 6.37
N ASP A 331 14.35 -6.01 6.36
CA ASP A 331 14.16 -7.34 6.95
C ASP A 331 14.43 -8.45 5.91
N GLY A 332 14.26 -8.16 4.62
CA GLY A 332 14.56 -9.06 3.52
C GLY A 332 14.63 -8.36 2.16
N GLY A 333 14.74 -9.14 1.08
CA GLY A 333 14.72 -8.62 -0.29
C GLY A 333 16.00 -7.92 -0.74
N VAL A 334 15.90 -7.14 -1.82
CA VAL A 334 16.99 -6.34 -2.40
C VAL A 334 16.52 -4.90 -2.52
N VAL A 335 17.19 -3.98 -1.82
CA VAL A 335 16.93 -2.54 -1.90
C VAL A 335 18.01 -1.89 -2.75
N THR A 336 17.63 -1.24 -3.85
CA THR A 336 18.55 -0.61 -4.79
C THR A 336 18.38 0.91 -4.76
N PHE A 337 19.44 1.63 -4.44
CA PHE A 337 19.53 3.08 -4.62
C PHE A 337 20.47 3.37 -5.78
N ASP A 338 19.92 3.73 -6.96
CA ASP A 338 20.74 4.08 -8.13
C ASP A 338 21.02 5.58 -8.24
N GLN A 339 20.31 6.38 -7.45
CA GLN A 339 20.58 7.81 -7.26
C GLN A 339 21.10 8.08 -5.84
N PRO A 340 21.91 9.14 -5.64
CA PRO A 340 22.36 9.50 -4.30
C PRO A 340 21.19 9.81 -3.36
N ASP A 341 21.25 9.28 -2.13
CA ASP A 341 20.17 9.46 -1.16
C ASP A 341 20.69 9.56 0.30
N THR A 342 19.82 9.94 1.23
CA THR A 342 20.13 10.05 2.65
C THR A 342 19.03 9.45 3.52
N VAL A 343 19.40 8.49 4.36
CA VAL A 343 18.53 7.89 5.37
C VAL A 343 18.93 8.37 6.76
N GLN A 344 17.94 8.67 7.62
CA GLN A 344 18.25 9.08 9.00
C GLN A 344 18.62 7.92 9.89
N GLN A 345 17.95 6.79 9.76
CA GLN A 345 18.29 5.57 10.48
C GLN A 345 18.14 4.39 9.52
N LEU A 346 19.14 3.51 9.49
CA LEU A 346 19.14 2.33 8.66
C LEU A 346 19.40 1.09 9.53
N SER A 347 18.45 0.16 9.54
CA SER A 347 18.59 -1.15 10.17
C SER A 347 18.52 -2.23 9.10
N MET A 348 19.56 -3.04 9.00
CA MET A 348 19.62 -4.21 8.12
C MET A 348 19.50 -5.46 9.00
N ASN A 349 18.33 -6.06 9.01
CA ASN A 349 18.00 -7.30 9.70
C ASN A 349 18.06 -8.52 8.76
N GLY A 350 18.27 -8.28 7.47
CA GLY A 350 18.39 -9.27 6.40
C GLY A 350 18.53 -8.55 5.05
N GLY A 351 18.32 -9.31 3.96
CA GLY A 351 18.29 -8.78 2.60
C GLY A 351 19.62 -8.25 2.08
N THR A 352 19.56 -7.47 1.01
CA THR A 352 20.70 -6.87 0.34
C THR A 352 20.47 -5.38 0.09
N LEU A 353 21.40 -4.54 0.50
CA LEU A 353 21.49 -3.14 0.07
C LEU A 353 22.37 -3.08 -1.17
N ASN A 354 21.83 -2.64 -2.31
CA ASN A 354 22.48 -2.58 -3.61
C ASN A 354 22.38 -1.17 -4.23
N GLY A 355 22.91 -1.00 -5.44
CA GLY A 355 22.76 0.18 -6.29
C GLY A 355 24.00 1.04 -6.39
N ASN A 356 24.02 1.87 -7.43
CA ASN A 356 25.17 2.70 -7.79
C ASN A 356 25.07 4.16 -7.28
N GLY A 357 24.01 4.48 -6.55
CA GLY A 357 23.84 5.75 -5.85
C GLY A 357 24.60 5.79 -4.53
N ALA A 358 25.24 6.92 -4.25
CA ALA A 358 25.91 7.12 -2.96
C ALA A 358 24.87 7.27 -1.84
N LEU A 359 24.91 6.41 -0.82
CA LEU A 359 23.97 6.44 0.29
C LEU A 359 24.62 7.08 1.52
N VAL A 360 23.98 8.08 2.13
CA VAL A 360 24.40 8.64 3.42
C VAL A 360 23.48 8.15 4.53
N VAL A 361 24.04 7.54 5.57
CA VAL A 361 23.34 7.23 6.81
C VAL A 361 23.68 8.31 7.82
N ALA A 362 22.75 9.26 8.02
CA ALA A 362 22.97 10.47 8.79
C ALA A 362 22.89 10.25 10.32
N GLY A 363 22.08 9.29 10.76
CA GLY A 363 21.94 8.88 12.16
C GLY A 363 22.31 7.40 12.36
N ALA A 364 21.54 6.66 13.15
CA ALA A 364 21.89 5.29 13.54
C ALA A 364 22.03 4.33 12.34
N PHE A 365 23.01 3.43 12.42
CA PHE A 365 23.21 2.36 11.44
C PHE A 365 23.34 1.03 12.20
N ASN A 366 22.41 0.09 11.97
CA ASN A 366 22.40 -1.20 12.64
C ASN A 366 22.50 -2.31 11.58
N TRP A 367 23.69 -2.83 11.32
CA TRP A 367 23.87 -3.96 10.42
C TRP A 367 23.82 -5.27 11.20
N LEU A 368 22.61 -5.78 11.41
CA LEU A 368 22.39 -7.01 12.15
C LEU A 368 22.56 -8.23 11.24
N ASP A 369 22.09 -8.17 10.00
CA ASP A 369 22.22 -9.22 8.98
C ASP A 369 22.12 -8.67 7.55
N GLY A 370 22.33 -9.52 6.55
CA GLY A 370 22.24 -9.17 5.14
C GLY A 370 23.54 -8.65 4.53
N ASP A 371 23.47 -8.28 3.26
CA ASP A 371 24.62 -7.96 2.41
C ASP A 371 24.62 -6.51 1.94
N ILE A 372 25.81 -5.93 1.77
CA ILE A 372 26.03 -4.63 1.14
C ILE A 372 26.73 -4.86 -0.19
N GLU A 373 26.11 -4.44 -1.28
CA GLU A 373 26.56 -4.64 -2.65
C GLU A 373 26.49 -3.35 -3.48
N GLY A 374 27.18 -3.32 -4.62
CA GLY A 374 27.10 -2.28 -5.65
C GLY A 374 28.27 -1.30 -5.64
N ASP A 375 28.47 -0.59 -6.76
CA ASP A 375 29.74 0.06 -7.10
C ASP A 375 29.97 1.45 -6.43
N SER A 376 29.10 1.87 -5.50
CA SER A 376 29.07 3.25 -4.98
C SER A 376 29.08 3.33 -3.46
N ASP A 377 29.61 4.40 -2.89
CA ASP A 377 29.88 4.46 -1.46
C ASP A 377 28.60 4.45 -0.59
N ILE A 378 28.71 3.84 0.59
CA ILE A 378 27.83 4.14 1.75
C ILE A 378 28.63 4.93 2.79
N ARG A 379 28.12 6.11 3.19
CA ARG A 379 28.74 7.01 4.18
C ARG A 379 27.99 6.98 5.49
N LEU A 380 28.64 6.49 6.53
CA LEU A 380 28.11 6.42 7.89
C LEU A 380 28.55 7.65 8.68
N LYS A 381 27.64 8.61 8.87
CA LYS A 381 27.85 9.78 9.76
C LYS A 381 27.44 9.51 11.20
N SER A 382 26.88 8.32 11.43
CA SER A 382 26.42 7.84 12.71
C SER A 382 27.47 7.91 13.81
N THR A 383 27.07 8.36 15.00
CA THR A 383 27.87 8.18 16.23
C THR A 383 27.55 6.87 16.95
N THR A 384 26.62 6.07 16.42
CA THR A 384 26.14 4.82 17.02
C THR A 384 26.00 3.73 15.94
N ALA A 385 26.90 3.69 14.96
CA ALA A 385 26.87 2.64 13.96
C ALA A 385 27.36 1.33 14.57
N MET A 386 26.67 0.24 14.26
CA MET A 386 26.99 -1.08 14.77
C MET A 386 26.92 -2.16 13.69
N ILE A 387 27.90 -3.07 13.70
CA ILE A 387 27.84 -4.37 13.04
C ILE A 387 27.50 -5.39 14.12
N GLY A 388 26.26 -5.87 14.08
CA GLY A 388 25.58 -6.52 15.20
C GLY A 388 25.60 -8.05 15.18
N THR A 389 24.82 -8.63 16.09
CA THR A 389 25.05 -9.96 16.68
C THR A 389 24.45 -11.17 15.92
N SER A 390 24.00 -11.04 14.67
CA SER A 390 23.61 -12.26 13.95
C SER A 390 24.82 -13.18 13.75
N SER A 391 24.54 -14.48 13.62
CA SER A 391 25.56 -15.50 13.33
C SER A 391 25.80 -15.69 11.83
N ASN A 392 25.06 -14.97 10.99
CA ASN A 392 25.15 -15.07 9.54
C ASN A 392 26.29 -14.19 9.03
N VAL A 393 27.14 -14.78 8.19
CA VAL A 393 28.22 -14.10 7.49
C VAL A 393 27.65 -12.93 6.71
N LYS A 394 28.28 -11.77 6.83
CA LYS A 394 27.88 -10.53 6.14
C LYS A 394 28.84 -10.24 5.02
N TYR A 395 28.33 -9.84 3.87
CA TYR A 395 29.16 -9.56 2.71
C TYR A 395 29.18 -8.07 2.38
N ILE A 396 30.36 -7.58 1.99
CA ILE A 396 30.55 -6.35 1.26
C ILE A 396 31.08 -6.75 -0.12
N ARG A 397 30.32 -6.47 -1.18
CA ARG A 397 30.70 -6.76 -2.57
C ARG A 397 30.73 -5.49 -3.40
N ASP A 398 31.89 -5.22 -3.98
CA ASP A 398 32.11 -4.12 -4.94
C ASP A 398 31.82 -2.72 -4.39
N ARG A 399 31.68 -2.59 -3.06
CA ARG A 399 31.20 -1.38 -2.37
C ARG A 399 32.22 -0.81 -1.39
N THR A 400 32.27 0.52 -1.30
CA THR A 400 33.04 1.22 -0.27
C THR A 400 32.15 1.63 0.91
N VAL A 401 32.50 1.18 2.12
CA VAL A 401 31.87 1.60 3.39
C VAL A 401 32.75 2.65 4.06
N ILE A 402 32.28 3.90 4.11
CA ILE A 402 33.00 5.03 4.68
C ILE A 402 32.41 5.35 6.06
N ASN A 403 33.16 5.08 7.12
CA ASN A 403 32.85 5.53 8.48
C ASN A 403 33.41 6.94 8.72
N GLU A 404 32.53 7.92 8.89
CA GLU A 404 32.83 9.30 9.27
C GLU A 404 32.52 9.58 10.75
N GLY A 405 32.02 8.58 11.50
CA GLY A 405 31.63 8.70 12.90
C GLY A 405 32.19 7.57 13.76
N SER A 406 31.33 6.83 14.47
CA SER A 406 31.72 5.70 15.31
C SER A 406 31.06 4.42 14.84
N LEU A 407 31.87 3.47 14.36
CA LEU A 407 31.47 2.14 13.95
C LEU A 407 31.98 1.10 14.96
N VAL A 408 31.06 0.37 15.58
CA VAL A 408 31.37 -0.70 16.54
C VAL A 408 30.99 -2.05 15.93
N TRP A 409 31.97 -2.94 15.78
CA TRP A 409 31.72 -4.32 15.41
C TRP A 409 31.74 -5.21 16.64
N SER A 410 30.56 -5.62 17.09
CA SER A 410 30.36 -6.49 18.26
C SER A 410 29.71 -7.82 17.89
N GLY A 411 29.46 -8.06 16.61
CA GLY A 411 28.87 -9.29 16.07
C GLY A 411 29.82 -10.46 16.03
N ASN A 412 29.29 -11.69 16.18
CA ASN A 412 30.10 -12.92 16.15
C ASN A 412 30.22 -13.54 14.75
N ALA A 413 29.55 -12.96 13.75
CA ALA A 413 29.68 -13.40 12.37
C ALA A 413 30.87 -12.73 11.69
N ASP A 414 31.51 -13.51 10.82
CA ASP A 414 32.58 -13.01 9.96
C ASP A 414 32.05 -11.97 8.96
N LEU A 415 32.90 -11.00 8.65
CA LEU A 415 32.72 -10.10 7.53
C LEU A 415 33.46 -10.66 6.32
N ARG A 416 32.84 -10.67 5.15
CA ARG A 416 33.48 -11.06 3.89
C ARG A 416 33.57 -9.89 2.94
N LEU A 417 34.80 -9.56 2.55
CA LEU A 417 35.10 -8.50 1.59
C LEU A 417 35.55 -9.16 0.29
N ASN A 418 34.88 -8.84 -0.81
CA ASN A 418 35.40 -9.16 -2.14
C ASN A 418 36.50 -8.15 -2.54
N ARG A 419 37.11 -8.33 -3.73
CA ARG A 419 38.29 -7.56 -4.14
C ARG A 419 38.06 -6.04 -4.18
N ASP A 420 36.91 -5.63 -4.68
CA ASP A 420 36.63 -4.21 -4.92
C ASP A 420 35.87 -3.58 -3.74
N ALA A 421 35.67 -4.33 -2.64
CA ALA A 421 35.17 -3.83 -1.38
C ALA A 421 36.25 -3.11 -0.56
N GLU A 422 35.91 -1.94 -0.02
CA GLU A 422 36.78 -1.15 0.86
C GLU A 422 36.02 -0.70 2.11
N ILE A 423 36.67 -0.77 3.28
CA ILE A 423 36.21 -0.12 4.51
C ILE A 423 37.15 1.06 4.80
N ILE A 424 36.63 2.28 4.79
CA ILE A 424 37.38 3.49 5.11
C ILE A 424 36.94 3.99 6.49
N ASN A 425 37.87 4.05 7.44
CA ASN A 425 37.68 4.76 8.70
C ASN A 425 38.32 6.15 8.60
N GLU A 426 37.49 7.18 8.40
CA GLU A 426 37.96 8.53 8.10
C GLU A 426 38.65 9.24 9.27
N THR A 427 39.31 10.35 8.96
CA THR A 427 39.99 11.16 9.99
C THR A 427 38.98 11.62 11.06
N GLY A 428 39.29 11.37 12.33
CA GLY A 428 38.40 11.69 13.46
C GLY A 428 37.33 10.62 13.75
N ALA A 429 37.17 9.62 12.87
CA ALA A 429 36.25 8.51 13.06
C ALA A 429 36.90 7.37 13.87
N THR A 430 36.07 6.55 14.53
CA THR A 430 36.50 5.37 15.29
C THR A 430 35.89 4.10 14.73
N LEU A 431 36.72 3.10 14.43
CA LEU A 431 36.31 1.73 14.14
C LEU A 431 36.74 0.82 15.30
N THR A 432 35.79 0.29 16.06
CA THR A 432 36.06 -0.55 17.23
C THR A 432 35.63 -1.99 16.97
N VAL A 433 36.59 -2.92 17.00
CA VAL A 433 36.39 -4.36 16.95
C VAL A 433 36.28 -4.89 18.37
N GLN A 434 35.12 -5.43 18.73
CA GLN A 434 34.77 -5.96 20.07
C GLN A 434 34.51 -7.47 20.07
N THR A 435 34.82 -8.12 18.96
CA THR A 435 34.54 -9.53 18.68
C THR A 435 35.82 -10.25 18.29
N ASP A 436 35.77 -11.57 18.27
CA ASP A 436 36.82 -12.44 17.73
C ASP A 436 36.42 -13.02 16.35
N ALA A 437 35.35 -12.52 15.75
CA ALA A 437 34.98 -12.83 14.37
C ALA A 437 36.02 -12.29 13.38
N ASP A 438 36.11 -12.93 12.21
CA ASP A 438 37.16 -12.66 11.23
C ASP A 438 36.66 -11.74 10.10
N VAL A 439 37.60 -10.97 9.52
CA VAL A 439 37.40 -10.35 8.21
C VAL A 439 38.06 -11.27 7.19
N LEU A 440 37.27 -11.96 6.38
CA LEU A 440 37.75 -12.94 5.41
C LEU A 440 37.57 -12.43 3.98
N LYS A 441 38.32 -12.98 3.05
CA LYS A 441 38.01 -12.82 1.62
C LYS A 441 36.81 -13.68 1.22
N GLU A 442 36.11 -13.29 0.17
CA GLU A 442 35.04 -14.13 -0.39
C GLU A 442 35.59 -15.48 -0.91
N PHE A 443 34.81 -16.55 -0.78
CA PHE A 443 35.26 -17.89 -1.14
C PHE A 443 35.55 -17.98 -2.65
N GLY A 444 36.75 -18.43 -3.00
CA GLY A 444 37.22 -18.49 -4.39
C GLY A 444 37.78 -17.17 -4.93
N ALA A 445 37.73 -16.07 -4.16
CA ALA A 445 38.37 -14.82 -4.53
C ALA A 445 39.92 -14.95 -4.44
N PRO A 446 40.67 -14.50 -5.47
CA PRO A 446 42.12 -14.57 -5.46
C PRO A 446 42.75 -13.63 -4.43
N LEU A 447 42.08 -12.52 -4.09
CA LEU A 447 42.51 -11.48 -3.15
C LEU A 447 41.34 -11.07 -2.24
N GLY A 448 41.63 -10.54 -1.05
CA GLY A 448 40.64 -9.89 -0.18
C GLY A 448 40.41 -8.43 -0.54
N GLY A 449 39.50 -7.78 0.18
CA GLY A 449 39.26 -6.33 0.05
C GLY A 449 40.31 -5.47 0.75
N LEU A 450 40.00 -4.18 0.90
CA LEU A 450 40.88 -3.18 1.49
C LEU A 450 40.27 -2.57 2.77
N ILE A 451 41.11 -2.32 3.78
CA ILE A 451 40.78 -1.49 4.92
C ILE A 451 41.71 -0.28 4.91
N THR A 452 41.14 0.92 4.87
CA THR A 452 41.87 2.18 4.98
C THR A 452 41.55 2.85 6.31
N ASN A 453 42.54 2.91 7.20
CA ASN A 453 42.39 3.59 8.49
C ASN A 453 43.11 4.95 8.48
N ARG A 454 42.34 6.04 8.50
CA ARG A 454 42.80 7.43 8.70
C ARG A 454 42.45 7.95 10.10
N GLY A 455 41.42 7.38 10.74
CA GLY A 455 41.02 7.66 12.11
C GLY A 455 41.67 6.73 13.13
N THR A 456 40.86 6.24 14.08
CA THR A 456 41.31 5.29 15.12
C THR A 456 40.63 3.92 14.94
N LEU A 457 41.42 2.89 14.65
CA LEU A 457 41.03 1.49 14.68
C LEU A 457 41.38 0.91 16.05
N ILE A 458 40.43 0.26 16.73
CA ILE A 458 40.61 -0.26 18.10
C ILE A 458 40.19 -1.73 18.14
N LYS A 459 41.06 -2.64 18.60
CA LYS A 459 40.65 -3.98 19.05
C LYS A 459 40.49 -3.95 20.56
N SER A 460 39.33 -4.35 21.08
CA SER A 460 39.01 -4.27 22.52
C SER A 460 37.98 -5.31 22.94
N LEU A 461 37.73 -5.44 24.26
CA LEU A 461 36.71 -6.26 24.93
C LEU A 461 36.76 -7.79 24.74
N SER A 462 37.25 -8.31 23.62
CA SER A 462 37.42 -9.74 23.38
C SER A 462 38.89 -10.15 23.46
N GLU A 463 39.13 -11.35 24.00
CA GLU A 463 40.46 -11.89 24.31
C GLU A 463 40.99 -12.85 23.22
N GLY A 464 40.11 -13.30 22.32
CA GLY A 464 40.48 -14.19 21.23
C GLY A 464 41.21 -13.47 20.10
N THR A 465 41.28 -14.14 18.95
CA THR A 465 41.92 -13.60 17.75
C THR A 465 40.88 -13.19 16.73
N THR A 466 40.96 -11.94 16.26
CA THR A 466 40.35 -11.50 15.00
C THR A 466 41.39 -11.60 13.90
N THR A 467 41.13 -12.42 12.88
CA THR A 467 41.95 -12.54 11.68
C THR A 467 41.42 -11.63 10.59
N ILE A 468 42.31 -10.87 9.97
CA ILE A 468 42.03 -9.95 8.86
C ILE A 468 42.73 -10.47 7.60
N GLU A 469 41.93 -10.90 6.63
CA GLU A 469 42.33 -11.28 5.28
C GLU A 469 42.01 -10.18 4.24
N ALA A 470 42.01 -8.92 4.68
CA ALA A 470 41.98 -7.74 3.84
C ALA A 470 43.33 -7.01 3.93
N ASP A 471 43.74 -6.36 2.85
CA ASP A 471 44.89 -5.46 2.90
C ASP A 471 44.57 -4.28 3.83
N LEU A 472 45.57 -3.78 4.54
CA LEU A 472 45.42 -2.64 5.44
C LEU A 472 46.35 -1.49 5.04
N GLN A 473 45.77 -0.31 4.86
CA GLN A 473 46.47 0.98 4.79
C GLN A 473 46.21 1.78 6.06
N ASN A 474 47.19 1.81 6.97
CA ASN A 474 47.10 2.57 8.21
C ASN A 474 47.85 3.90 8.09
N SER A 475 47.12 5.00 8.17
CA SER A 475 47.65 6.37 8.25
C SER A 475 47.22 7.12 9.51
N GLY A 476 46.29 6.55 10.28
CA GLY A 476 45.87 6.99 11.61
C GLY A 476 46.39 6.09 12.74
N GLU A 477 45.60 5.95 13.81
CA GLU A 477 45.93 5.11 14.96
C GLU A 477 45.31 3.72 14.85
N MET A 478 46.09 2.66 15.08
CA MET A 478 45.63 1.32 15.40
C MET A 478 46.00 1.01 16.84
N ALA A 479 45.01 0.76 17.70
CA ALA A 479 45.17 0.46 19.11
C ALA A 479 44.68 -0.97 19.45
N ILE A 480 45.59 -1.85 19.87
CA ILE A 480 45.25 -3.23 20.27
C ILE A 480 45.21 -3.29 21.80
N ARG A 481 44.00 -3.20 22.35
CA ARG A 481 43.77 -3.09 23.81
C ARG A 481 43.45 -4.43 24.48
N SER A 482 42.99 -5.43 23.73
CA SER A 482 42.76 -6.80 24.21
C SER A 482 42.81 -7.83 23.08
N GLY A 483 43.24 -9.05 23.42
CA GLY A 483 43.31 -10.17 22.51
C GLY A 483 44.29 -9.95 21.35
N THR A 484 44.12 -10.73 20.29
CA THR A 484 45.01 -10.70 19.12
C THR A 484 44.31 -10.09 17.91
N LEU A 485 44.97 -9.15 17.24
CA LEU A 485 44.63 -8.76 15.87
C LEU A 485 45.64 -9.41 14.93
N ARG A 486 45.18 -10.39 14.14
CA ARG A 486 46.00 -11.13 13.17
C ARG A 486 45.77 -10.61 11.77
N PHE A 487 46.83 -10.43 10.99
CA PHE A 487 46.74 -10.10 9.57
C PHE A 487 47.40 -11.20 8.74
N ASN A 488 46.66 -11.67 7.74
CA ASN A 488 47.10 -12.64 6.74
C ASN A 488 47.32 -12.02 5.35
N GLN A 489 47.13 -10.70 5.23
CA GLN A 489 47.31 -9.91 4.01
C GLN A 489 48.20 -8.68 4.28
N GLN A 490 48.49 -7.89 3.26
CA GLN A 490 49.47 -6.81 3.35
C GLN A 490 49.06 -5.77 4.40
N ILE A 491 50.04 -5.30 5.17
CA ILE A 491 49.88 -4.15 6.07
C ILE A 491 50.87 -3.07 5.65
N VAL A 492 50.36 -1.87 5.40
CA VAL A 492 51.16 -0.67 5.20
C VAL A 492 50.85 0.31 6.32
N ASN A 493 51.79 0.48 7.25
CA ASN A 493 51.75 1.58 8.21
C ASN A 493 52.48 2.79 7.63
N ALA A 494 51.74 3.79 7.17
CA ALA A 494 52.25 5.01 6.57
C ALA A 494 53.05 5.85 7.59
N GLY A 495 53.76 6.88 7.11
CA GLY A 495 54.61 7.73 7.97
C GLY A 495 53.88 8.43 9.13
N SER A 496 52.59 8.72 8.96
CA SER A 496 51.73 9.27 10.00
C SER A 496 51.07 8.20 10.89
N GLY A 497 51.12 6.94 10.47
CA GLY A 497 50.42 5.85 11.12
C GLY A 497 51.06 5.44 12.44
N ILE A 498 50.23 5.18 13.45
CA ILE A 498 50.65 4.72 14.77
C ILE A 498 49.99 3.38 15.02
N ILE A 499 50.80 2.35 15.31
CA ILE A 499 50.34 1.09 15.86
C ILE A 499 50.76 1.08 17.33
N SER A 500 49.81 0.86 18.23
CA SER A 500 50.09 0.75 19.65
C SER A 500 49.17 -0.25 20.33
N GLY A 501 49.52 -0.67 21.54
CA GLY A 501 48.67 -1.58 22.28
C GLY A 501 49.32 -2.18 23.50
N THR A 502 48.51 -2.80 24.34
CA THR A 502 48.96 -3.63 25.46
C THR A 502 48.91 -5.12 25.13
N ASP A 503 48.46 -5.45 23.92
CA ASP A 503 48.22 -6.82 23.47
C ASP A 503 48.77 -7.07 22.06
N THR A 504 48.32 -8.15 21.41
CA THR A 504 49.09 -8.82 20.37
C THR A 504 48.70 -8.36 18.96
N LEU A 505 49.65 -7.76 18.24
CA LEU A 505 49.64 -7.72 16.77
C LEU A 505 50.32 -8.98 16.23
N ASN A 506 49.64 -9.73 15.39
CA ASN A 506 50.17 -10.94 14.79
C ASN A 506 50.17 -10.85 13.25
N VAL A 507 51.34 -10.85 12.63
CA VAL A 507 51.47 -10.77 11.18
C VAL A 507 51.97 -12.12 10.66
N GLN A 508 51.14 -12.82 9.89
CA GLN A 508 51.44 -14.17 9.38
C GLN A 508 51.15 -14.21 7.89
N ASN A 509 52.01 -14.85 7.08
CA ASN A 509 51.78 -14.96 5.62
C ASN A 509 51.51 -13.61 4.92
N ALA A 510 52.00 -12.51 5.50
CA ALA A 510 51.69 -11.14 5.13
C ALA A 510 52.98 -10.31 5.03
N THR A 511 52.96 -9.28 4.18
CA THR A 511 54.02 -8.27 4.13
C THR A 511 53.67 -7.12 5.06
N PHE A 512 54.53 -6.81 6.02
CA PHE A 512 54.39 -5.62 6.88
C PHE A 512 55.41 -4.55 6.50
N THR A 513 54.92 -3.45 5.94
CA THR A 513 55.73 -2.26 5.63
C THR A 513 55.44 -1.19 6.67
N ASN A 514 56.44 -0.86 7.49
CA ASN A 514 56.31 0.17 8.51
C ASN A 514 57.15 1.40 8.18
N ASN A 515 56.49 2.51 7.88
CA ASN A 515 57.09 3.84 7.76
C ASN A 515 56.71 4.76 8.93
N GLY A 516 55.75 4.33 9.77
CA GLY A 516 55.27 5.07 10.94
C GLY A 516 55.84 4.54 12.25
N VAL A 517 55.06 4.71 13.32
CA VAL A 517 55.45 4.33 14.69
C VAL A 517 54.75 3.03 15.10
N VAL A 518 55.51 2.11 15.71
CA VAL A 518 54.97 0.95 16.43
C VAL A 518 55.50 1.05 17.87
N ARG A 519 54.63 1.08 18.88
CA ARG A 519 55.03 1.30 20.29
C ARG A 519 54.16 0.62 21.34
#